data_AF-A0A6N7DYD2-F1
#
_entry.id   AF-A0A6N7DYD2-F1
#
_cell.length_a   1.000
_cell.length_b   1.000
_cell.length_c   1.000
_cell.angle_alpha   90.00
_cell.angle_beta   90.00
_cell.angle_gamma   90.00
#
_symmetry.space_group_name_H-M   'P 1'
#
loop_
_entity.id
_entity.type
_entity.pdbx_description
1 polymer ?
#
loop_
_entity_poly.entity_id
_entity_poly.type
_entity_poly.pdbx_seq_one_letter_code
_entity_poly.pdbx_strand_id
1 'polypeptide(L)'
;MAEQLDETAQIEDEVFPLKPTAEEMLERLHNVDLGDLDLKQLMEEAKGNQAWLFVMTMPVSALFLVIVTLLGTFLTGYFIASFIIGATFIFIIGQMLDQYERKFKSLARIEAMKRIEAFEGEYGLLPHFNDFLPTKYRHLWQTVRRKNFVYIEQYVAAMKLLQNKLDREKFIYIWRLKHPETDPNYEQEE
;
A
#
# COMPACT_ATOMS: atom_id res chain seq x y z
N MET A 1 -16.39 -10.64 64.44
CA MET A 1 -15.72 -11.80 63.81
C MET A 1 -16.78 -12.46 62.93
N ALA A 2 -16.42 -12.82 61.70
CA ALA A 2 -17.26 -13.05 60.50
C ALA A 2 -17.65 -11.72 59.81
N GLU A 3 -16.97 -11.23 58.77
CA GLU A 3 -16.61 -11.81 57.46
C GLU A 3 -17.82 -11.86 56.50
N GLN A 4 -17.96 -10.79 55.71
CA GLN A 4 -18.65 -10.76 54.43
C GLN A 4 -17.90 -9.74 53.55
N LEU A 5 -16.81 -10.21 52.97
CA LEU A 5 -16.30 -9.70 51.69
C LEU A 5 -17.07 -10.49 50.63
N ASP A 6 -17.94 -9.81 49.89
CA ASP A 6 -18.59 -10.40 48.72
C ASP A 6 -18.57 -9.37 47.58
N GLU A 7 -17.47 -9.44 46.82
CA GLU A 7 -17.52 -9.71 45.40
C GLU A 7 -18.53 -8.89 44.57
N THR A 8 -18.28 -7.58 44.44
CA THR A 8 -18.70 -6.88 43.20
C THR A 8 -17.60 -7.11 42.17
N ALA A 9 -17.63 -8.32 41.59
CA ALA A 9 -16.86 -8.67 40.42
C ALA A 9 -17.08 -7.60 39.34
N GLN A 10 -15.99 -6.90 39.03
CA GLN A 10 -15.87 -6.14 37.79
C GLN A 10 -16.01 -7.15 36.67
N ILE A 11 -17.19 -7.18 36.03
CA ILE A 11 -17.34 -7.75 34.70
C ILE A 11 -16.55 -6.79 33.81
N GLU A 12 -15.25 -7.05 33.66
CA GLU A 12 -14.53 -6.67 32.46
C GLU A 12 -15.29 -7.33 31.32
N ASP A 13 -16.19 -6.57 30.68
CA ASP A 13 -16.72 -6.92 29.37
C ASP A 13 -15.49 -7.12 28.48
N GLU A 14 -15.12 -8.39 28.26
CA GLU A 14 -14.26 -8.78 27.17
C GLU A 14 -14.95 -8.25 25.90
N VAL A 15 -14.45 -7.11 25.41
CA VAL A 15 -14.84 -6.54 24.11
C VAL A 15 -14.33 -7.50 23.04
N PHE A 16 -15.03 -8.61 22.84
CA PHE A 16 -14.97 -9.34 21.59
C PHE A 16 -15.31 -8.31 20.51
N PRO A 17 -14.46 -8.11 19.47
CA PRO A 17 -14.75 -7.12 18.46
C PRO A 17 -16.12 -7.45 17.87
N LEU A 18 -17.10 -6.56 18.08
CA LEU A 18 -18.42 -6.69 17.51
C LEU A 18 -18.24 -6.92 16.00
N LYS A 19 -18.77 -8.05 15.54
CA LYS A 19 -18.73 -8.40 14.14
C LYS A 19 -19.41 -7.28 13.35
N PRO A 20 -18.75 -6.71 12.33
CA PRO A 20 -19.29 -5.54 11.66
C PRO A 20 -20.59 -5.88 10.95
N THR A 21 -21.50 -4.91 10.89
CA THR A 21 -22.74 -5.05 10.11
C THR A 21 -22.46 -5.00 8.61
N ALA A 22 -23.41 -5.42 7.78
CA ALA A 22 -23.27 -5.35 6.32
C ALA A 22 -23.07 -3.90 5.87
N GLU A 23 -23.79 -2.99 6.50
CA GLU A 23 -23.79 -1.56 6.27
C GLU A 23 -22.44 -0.94 6.64
N GLU A 24 -21.86 -1.32 7.78
CA GLU A 24 -20.50 -0.91 8.18
C GLU A 24 -19.43 -1.41 7.21
N MET A 25 -19.55 -2.65 6.71
CA MET A 25 -18.61 -3.20 5.73
C MET A 25 -18.67 -2.45 4.40
N LEU A 26 -19.86 -2.06 3.96
CA LEU A 26 -20.07 -1.23 2.77
C LEU A 26 -19.50 0.18 2.97
N GLU A 27 -19.71 0.76 4.15
CA GLU A 27 -19.15 2.06 4.49
C GLU A 27 -17.62 2.03 4.48
N ARG A 28 -17.02 1.01 5.12
CA ARG A 28 -15.57 0.77 5.06
C ARG A 28 -15.07 0.65 3.63
N LEU A 29 -15.76 -0.06 2.76
CA LEU A 29 -15.39 -0.19 1.34
C LEU A 29 -15.34 1.18 0.63
N HIS A 30 -16.32 2.05 0.88
CA HIS A 30 -16.40 3.37 0.25
C HIS A 30 -15.45 4.40 0.87
N ASN A 31 -15.13 4.26 2.15
CA ASN A 31 -14.20 5.13 2.86
C ASN A 31 -12.72 4.86 2.55
N VAL A 32 -12.39 3.75 1.88
CA VAL A 32 -11.01 3.49 1.42
C VAL A 32 -10.65 4.44 0.29
N ASP A 33 -9.72 5.35 0.57
CA ASP A 33 -9.08 6.17 -0.45
C ASP A 33 -8.03 5.35 -1.20
N LEU A 34 -8.29 5.12 -2.49
CA LEU A 34 -7.37 4.39 -3.36
C LEU A 34 -6.22 5.26 -3.88
N GLY A 35 -6.32 6.59 -3.76
CA GLY A 35 -5.26 7.53 -4.09
C GLY A 35 -4.02 7.32 -3.21
N ASP A 36 -4.24 6.97 -1.94
CA ASP A 36 -3.19 6.67 -0.96
C ASP A 36 -2.34 5.44 -1.30
N LEU A 37 -2.73 4.67 -2.33
CA LEU A 37 -2.01 3.50 -2.82
C LEU A 37 -1.29 3.76 -4.15
N ASP A 38 -1.26 5.01 -4.65
CA ASP A 38 -0.50 5.35 -5.84
C ASP A 38 1.01 5.25 -5.56
N LEU A 39 1.61 4.20 -6.12
CA LEU A 39 3.04 3.92 -5.98
C LEU A 39 3.93 5.07 -6.47
N LYS A 40 3.47 5.90 -7.41
CA LYS A 40 4.23 7.07 -7.86
C LYS A 40 4.23 8.16 -6.80
N GLN A 41 3.07 8.48 -6.24
CA GLN A 41 2.95 9.47 -5.16
C GLN A 41 3.70 9.00 -3.93
N LEU A 42 3.53 7.75 -3.50
CA LEU A 42 4.27 7.16 -2.39
C LEU A 42 5.78 7.16 -2.62
N MET A 43 6.23 6.99 -3.87
CA MET A 43 7.65 7.09 -4.20
C MET A 43 8.15 8.53 -4.14
N GLU A 44 7.36 9.52 -4.58
CA GLU A 44 7.71 10.94 -4.45
C GLU A 44 7.74 11.38 -2.99
N GLU A 45 6.77 10.95 -2.17
CA GLU A 45 6.77 11.14 -0.72
C GLU A 45 8.00 10.50 -0.06
N ALA A 46 8.33 9.25 -0.45
CA ALA A 46 9.50 8.56 0.06
C ALA A 46 10.82 9.21 -0.37
N LYS A 47 10.87 9.79 -1.59
CA LYS A 47 12.01 10.60 -2.04
C LYS A 47 12.09 11.90 -1.24
N GLY A 48 10.96 12.48 -0.83
CA GLY A 48 10.86 13.65 0.05
C GLY A 48 11.80 14.78 -0.38
N ASN A 49 12.60 15.31 0.56
CA ASN A 49 13.58 16.37 0.29
C ASN A 49 14.78 15.92 -0.57
N GLN A 50 14.85 14.68 -1.02
CA GLN A 50 15.91 14.19 -1.92
C GLN A 50 15.45 14.12 -3.38
N ALA A 51 14.19 14.42 -3.68
CA ALA A 51 13.67 14.44 -5.05
C ALA A 51 14.47 15.38 -5.99
N TRP A 52 14.97 16.49 -5.46
CA TRP A 52 15.79 17.44 -6.23
C TRP A 52 17.10 16.83 -6.76
N LEU A 53 17.67 15.82 -6.08
CA LEU A 53 18.89 15.15 -6.54
C LEU A 53 18.66 14.47 -7.88
N PHE A 54 17.52 13.80 -8.05
CA PHE A 54 17.17 13.11 -9.29
C PHE A 54 16.93 14.10 -10.44
N VAL A 55 16.25 15.22 -10.16
CA VAL A 55 15.99 16.27 -11.15
C VAL A 55 17.29 16.96 -11.60
N MET A 56 18.20 17.23 -10.66
CA MET A 56 19.47 17.90 -10.93
C MET A 56 20.53 16.99 -11.54
N THR A 57 20.35 15.67 -11.51
CA THR A 57 21.36 14.71 -12.01
C THR A 57 21.69 14.93 -13.49
N MET A 58 20.68 15.13 -14.34
CA MET A 58 20.89 15.31 -15.78
C MET A 58 21.68 16.60 -16.12
N PRO A 59 21.30 17.79 -15.63
CA PRO A 59 22.07 19.01 -15.91
C PRO A 59 23.45 19.00 -15.24
N VAL A 60 23.58 18.47 -14.02
CA VAL A 60 24.86 18.42 -13.30
C VAL A 60 25.83 17.45 -13.98
N SER A 61 25.36 16.28 -14.42
CA SER A 61 26.21 15.33 -15.15
C SER A 61 26.69 15.91 -16.49
N ALA A 62 25.84 16.62 -17.23
CA ALA A 62 26.25 17.29 -18.46
C ALA A 62 27.34 18.35 -18.22
N LEU A 63 27.16 19.21 -17.21
CA LEU A 63 28.17 20.20 -16.82
C LEU A 63 29.46 19.54 -16.36
N PHE A 64 29.37 18.49 -15.55
CA PHE A 64 30.51 17.72 -15.07
C PHE A 64 31.30 17.11 -16.23
N LEU A 65 30.61 16.54 -17.24
CA LEU A 65 31.26 15.99 -18.43
C LEU A 65 32.06 17.05 -19.16
N VAL A 66 31.48 18.23 -19.38
CA VAL A 66 32.12 19.34 -20.08
C VAL A 66 33.36 19.82 -19.30
N ILE A 67 33.23 20.02 -17.99
CA ILE A 67 34.31 20.49 -17.12
C ILE A 67 35.46 19.49 -17.09
N VAL A 68 35.17 18.20 -16.86
CA VAL A 68 36.17 17.13 -16.81
C VAL A 68 36.85 16.96 -18.17
N THR A 69 36.09 17.03 -19.26
CA THR A 69 36.66 16.91 -20.60
C THR A 69 37.59 18.08 -20.92
N LEU A 70 37.18 19.32 -20.64
CA LEU A 70 38.00 20.51 -20.89
C LEU A 70 39.26 20.53 -20.01
N LEU A 71 39.12 20.31 -18.70
CA LEU A 71 40.27 20.26 -17.78
C LEU A 71 41.22 19.12 -18.11
N GLY A 72 40.69 17.92 -18.39
CA GLY A 72 41.50 16.77 -18.78
C GLY A 72 42.25 17.03 -20.07
N THR A 73 41.60 17.64 -21.08
CA THR A 73 42.24 18.02 -22.34
C THR A 73 43.35 19.04 -22.11
N PHE A 74 43.12 20.04 -21.26
CA PHE A 74 44.11 21.06 -20.93
C PHE A 74 45.35 20.47 -20.23
N LEU A 75 45.16 19.49 -19.33
CA LEU A 75 46.25 18.89 -18.56
C LEU A 75 47.02 17.80 -19.32
N THR A 76 46.33 16.99 -20.14
CA THR A 76 46.91 15.80 -20.78
C THR A 76 47.16 15.98 -22.28
N GLY A 77 46.53 16.97 -22.92
CA GLY A 77 46.52 17.14 -24.38
C GLY A 77 45.59 16.19 -25.13
N TYR A 78 44.99 15.19 -24.45
CA TYR A 78 44.15 14.16 -25.08
C TYR A 78 42.66 14.38 -24.78
N PHE A 79 41.94 14.95 -25.75
CA PHE A 79 40.50 15.21 -25.64
C PHE A 79 39.68 13.92 -25.48
N ILE A 80 39.90 12.96 -26.38
CA ILE A 80 39.12 11.71 -26.43
C ILE A 80 39.30 10.91 -25.14
N ALA A 81 40.53 10.78 -24.64
CA ALA A 81 40.81 10.06 -23.40
C ALA A 81 40.11 10.72 -22.20
N SER A 82 40.18 12.05 -22.10
CA SER A 82 39.54 12.82 -21.03
C SER A 82 38.02 12.70 -21.05
N PHE A 83 37.43 12.74 -22.25
CA PHE A 83 35.99 12.52 -22.45
C PHE A 83 35.56 11.13 -21.98
N ILE A 84 36.27 10.08 -22.40
CA ILE A 84 35.93 8.69 -22.03
C ILE A 84 35.99 8.50 -20.51
N ILE A 85 37.01 9.06 -19.86
CA ILE A 85 37.14 9.01 -18.39
C ILE A 85 35.95 9.70 -17.73
N GLY A 86 35.60 10.92 -18.17
CA GLY A 86 34.45 11.67 -17.63
C GLY A 86 33.13 10.93 -17.83
N ALA A 87 32.89 10.39 -19.02
CA ALA A 87 31.71 9.59 -19.33
C ALA A 87 31.64 8.32 -18.46
N THR A 88 32.77 7.66 -18.21
CA THR A 88 32.84 6.49 -17.32
C THR A 88 32.47 6.85 -15.89
N PHE A 89 32.96 7.98 -15.36
CA PHE A 89 32.57 8.46 -14.04
C PHE A 89 31.07 8.74 -13.95
N ILE A 90 30.50 9.42 -14.94
CA ILE A 90 29.06 9.71 -14.99
C ILE A 90 28.25 8.41 -15.05
N PHE A 91 28.70 7.43 -15.84
CA PHE A 91 28.05 6.14 -15.92
C PHE A 91 27.99 5.43 -14.55
N ILE A 92 29.08 5.47 -13.78
CA ILE A 92 29.14 4.90 -12.43
C ILE A 92 28.17 5.64 -11.49
N ILE A 93 28.12 6.98 -11.53
CA ILE A 93 27.19 7.78 -10.73
C ILE A 93 25.73 7.44 -11.11
N GLY A 94 25.44 7.32 -12.41
CA GLY A 94 24.12 6.92 -12.90
C GLY A 94 23.70 5.56 -12.34
N GLN A 95 24.59 4.56 -12.37
CA GLN A 95 24.30 3.26 -11.74
C GLN A 95 24.01 3.36 -10.24
N MET A 96 24.74 4.21 -9.51
CA MET A 96 24.45 4.42 -8.09
C MET A 96 23.06 5.02 -7.88
N LEU A 97 22.68 6.02 -8.68
CA LEU A 97 21.36 6.65 -8.59
C LEU A 97 20.22 5.68 -8.94
N ASP A 98 20.41 4.82 -9.95
CA ASP A 98 19.46 3.75 -10.28
C ASP A 98 19.24 2.80 -9.11
N GLN A 99 20.30 2.46 -8.36
CA GLN A 99 20.17 1.64 -7.14
C GLN A 99 19.38 2.37 -6.05
N TYR A 100 19.58 3.67 -5.87
CA TYR A 100 18.78 4.47 -4.94
C TYR A 100 17.30 4.51 -5.35
N GLU A 101 17.00 4.70 -6.63
CA GLU A 101 15.62 4.71 -7.11
C GLU A 101 14.92 3.37 -6.86
N ARG A 102 15.61 2.24 -7.08
CA ARG A 102 15.08 0.92 -6.73
C ARG A 102 14.75 0.79 -5.25
N LYS A 103 15.58 1.35 -4.36
CA LYS A 103 15.30 1.38 -2.91
C LYS A 103 14.03 2.17 -2.60
N PHE A 104 13.87 3.37 -3.15
CA PHE A 104 12.66 4.18 -2.94
C PHE A 104 11.40 3.49 -3.47
N LYS A 105 11.48 2.85 -4.64
CA LYS A 105 10.38 2.05 -5.17
C LYS A 105 10.02 0.88 -4.25
N SER A 106 11.01 0.25 -3.63
CA SER A 106 10.77 -0.81 -2.63
C SER A 106 10.11 -0.26 -1.37
N LEU A 107 10.55 0.90 -0.87
CA LEU A 107 9.94 1.56 0.29
C LEU A 107 8.48 1.95 0.00
N ALA A 108 8.21 2.55 -1.16
CA ALA A 108 6.84 2.88 -1.57
C ALA A 108 5.93 1.64 -1.62
N ARG A 109 6.45 0.49 -2.08
CA ARG A 109 5.71 -0.77 -2.05
C ARG A 109 5.43 -1.26 -0.64
N ILE A 110 6.41 -1.19 0.26
CA ILE A 110 6.24 -1.59 1.66
C ILE A 110 5.19 -0.69 2.34
N GLU A 111 5.26 0.62 2.08
CA GLU A 111 4.29 1.58 2.61
C GLU A 111 2.88 1.31 2.08
N ALA A 112 2.73 1.06 0.78
CA ALA A 112 1.45 0.64 0.20
C ALA A 112 0.91 -0.65 0.84
N MET A 113 1.77 -1.65 1.10
CA MET A 113 1.35 -2.88 1.79
C MET A 113 0.85 -2.61 3.20
N LYS A 114 1.54 -1.72 3.93
CA LYS A 114 1.15 -1.31 5.28
C LYS A 114 -0.19 -0.56 5.29
N ARG A 115 -0.41 0.31 4.31
CA ARG A 115 -1.70 1.01 4.12
C ARG A 115 -2.82 0.03 3.78
N ILE A 116 -2.57 -0.96 2.91
CA ILE A 116 -3.53 -2.04 2.63
C ILE A 116 -3.86 -2.83 3.90
N GLU A 117 -2.84 -3.18 4.71
CA GLU A 117 -3.04 -3.86 5.98
C GLU A 117 -3.94 -3.05 6.92
N ALA A 118 -3.74 -1.74 6.99
CA ALA A 118 -4.59 -0.84 7.79
C ALA A 118 -6.04 -0.78 7.27
N PHE A 119 -6.25 -0.78 5.94
CA PHE A 119 -7.59 -0.80 5.34
C PHE A 119 -8.34 -2.12 5.60
N GLU A 120 -7.63 -3.24 5.49
CA GLU A 120 -8.16 -4.57 5.79
C GLU A 120 -8.52 -4.71 7.27
N GLY A 121 -7.67 -4.16 8.16
CA GLY A 121 -7.86 -4.22 9.60
C GLY A 121 -7.83 -5.65 10.14
N GLU A 122 -8.39 -5.86 11.33
CA GLU A 122 -8.38 -7.18 11.98
C GLU A 122 -9.37 -8.16 11.35
N TYR A 123 -10.53 -7.66 10.93
CA TYR A 123 -11.62 -8.47 10.39
C TYR A 123 -11.46 -8.83 8.90
N GLY A 124 -10.57 -8.11 8.19
CA GLY A 124 -10.47 -8.15 6.73
C GLY A 124 -11.58 -7.36 6.05
N LEU A 125 -11.32 -6.88 4.85
CA LEU A 125 -12.26 -6.15 4.00
C LEU A 125 -12.49 -6.93 2.71
N LEU A 126 -11.48 -7.03 1.84
CA LEU A 126 -11.57 -7.69 0.54
C LEU A 126 -12.02 -9.17 0.59
N PRO A 127 -11.61 -10.00 1.59
CA PRO A 127 -12.04 -11.39 1.67
C PRO A 127 -13.56 -11.55 1.78
N HIS A 128 -14.27 -10.56 2.33
CA HIS A 128 -15.71 -10.61 2.50
C HIS A 128 -16.50 -10.25 1.24
N PHE A 129 -15.87 -9.47 0.35
CA PHE A 129 -16.45 -9.12 -0.96
C PHE A 129 -16.05 -10.10 -2.07
N ASN A 130 -15.42 -11.24 -1.74
CA ASN A 130 -14.85 -12.14 -2.74
C ASN A 130 -15.88 -12.68 -3.75
N ASP A 131 -17.14 -12.90 -3.32
CA ASP A 131 -18.21 -13.41 -4.19
C ASP A 131 -18.62 -12.42 -5.29
N PHE A 132 -18.27 -11.14 -5.11
CA PHE A 132 -18.56 -10.05 -6.04
C PHE A 132 -17.36 -9.74 -6.95
N LEU A 133 -16.22 -10.42 -6.75
CA LEU A 133 -15.03 -10.25 -7.57
C LEU A 133 -14.96 -11.33 -8.67
N PRO A 134 -14.56 -10.95 -9.90
CA PRO A 134 -14.27 -11.93 -10.94
C PRO A 134 -13.18 -12.95 -10.53
N THR A 135 -13.25 -14.15 -11.07
CA THR A 135 -12.34 -15.27 -10.75
C THR A 135 -10.86 -14.96 -10.95
N LYS A 136 -10.51 -13.99 -11.81
CA LYS A 136 -9.12 -13.52 -12.01
C LYS A 136 -8.48 -12.96 -10.73
N TYR A 137 -9.28 -12.49 -9.77
CA TYR A 137 -8.81 -11.99 -8.47
C TYR A 137 -8.71 -13.08 -7.40
N ARG A 138 -8.87 -14.36 -7.76
CA ARG A 138 -8.82 -15.47 -6.80
C ARG A 138 -7.53 -15.48 -5.98
N HIS A 139 -6.39 -15.28 -6.65
CA HIS A 139 -5.10 -15.27 -5.97
C HIS A 139 -4.93 -14.08 -5.04
N LEU A 140 -5.46 -12.90 -5.41
CA LEU A 140 -5.40 -11.69 -4.61
C LEU A 140 -6.08 -11.88 -3.25
N TRP A 141 -7.37 -12.28 -3.22
CA TRP A 141 -8.07 -12.40 -1.94
C TRP A 141 -7.51 -13.54 -1.08
N GLN A 142 -6.98 -14.60 -1.69
CA GLN A 142 -6.29 -15.68 -0.97
C GLN A 142 -5.02 -15.21 -0.28
N THR A 143 -4.23 -14.35 -0.92
CA THR A 143 -3.03 -13.78 -0.31
C THR A 143 -3.38 -12.73 0.74
N VAL A 144 -4.38 -11.88 0.47
CA VAL A 144 -4.87 -10.87 1.43
C VAL A 144 -5.38 -11.53 2.71
N ARG A 145 -6.14 -12.63 2.60
CA ARG A 145 -6.59 -13.43 3.76
C ARG A 145 -5.43 -13.96 4.60
N ARG A 146 -4.26 -14.19 4.00
CA ARG A 146 -3.02 -14.63 4.68
C ARG A 146 -2.15 -13.46 5.15
N LYS A 147 -2.67 -12.23 5.17
CA LYS A 147 -1.94 -10.98 5.47
C LYS A 147 -0.73 -10.76 4.57
N ASN A 148 -0.84 -11.17 3.30
CA ASN A 148 0.18 -10.95 2.29
C ASN A 148 -0.36 -10.02 1.18
N PHE A 149 0.15 -8.79 1.17
CA PHE A 149 -0.37 -7.68 0.38
C PHE A 149 0.47 -7.37 -0.88
N VAL A 150 1.12 -8.37 -1.47
CA VAL A 150 2.04 -8.18 -2.59
C VAL A 150 1.39 -7.62 -3.86
N TYR A 151 0.10 -7.90 -4.10
CA TYR A 151 -0.61 -7.55 -5.33
C TYR A 151 -1.33 -6.19 -5.27
N ILE A 152 -0.58 -5.11 -5.00
CA ILE A 152 -1.11 -3.74 -4.78
C ILE A 152 -1.98 -3.25 -5.95
N GLU A 153 -1.50 -3.36 -7.20
CA GLU A 153 -2.27 -2.89 -8.37
C GLU A 153 -3.58 -3.67 -8.57
N GLN A 154 -3.56 -4.98 -8.32
CA GLN A 154 -4.75 -5.82 -8.41
C GLN A 154 -5.72 -5.51 -7.28
N TYR A 155 -5.20 -5.21 -6.08
CA TYR A 155 -5.97 -4.76 -4.93
C TYR A 155 -6.72 -3.46 -5.26
N VAL A 156 -6.03 -2.44 -5.74
CA VAL A 156 -6.63 -1.17 -6.15
C VAL A 156 -7.70 -1.38 -7.22
N ALA A 157 -7.42 -2.22 -8.24
CA ALA A 157 -8.38 -2.52 -9.29
C ALA A 157 -9.63 -3.26 -8.77
N ALA A 158 -9.45 -4.22 -7.84
CA ALA A 158 -10.54 -4.96 -7.23
C ALA A 158 -11.42 -4.05 -6.37
N MET A 159 -10.80 -3.22 -5.52
CA MET A 159 -11.49 -2.25 -4.68
C MET A 159 -12.26 -1.23 -5.51
N LYS A 160 -11.65 -0.68 -6.56
CA LYS A 160 -12.32 0.23 -7.50
C LYS A 160 -13.49 -0.44 -8.23
N LEU A 161 -13.39 -1.73 -8.54
CA LEU A 161 -14.49 -2.48 -9.15
C LEU A 161 -15.64 -2.63 -8.17
N LEU A 162 -15.35 -2.97 -6.91
CA LEU A 162 -16.36 -3.09 -5.86
C LEU A 162 -17.03 -1.73 -5.60
N GLN A 163 -16.27 -0.65 -5.38
CA GLN A 163 -16.82 0.68 -5.16
C GLN A 163 -17.75 1.17 -6.28
N ASN A 164 -17.52 0.76 -7.53
CA ASN A 164 -18.30 1.22 -8.68
C ASN A 164 -19.43 0.29 -9.13
N LYS A 165 -19.30 -1.03 -8.90
CA LYS A 165 -20.20 -2.05 -9.49
C LYS A 165 -20.84 -2.99 -8.47
N LEU A 166 -20.59 -2.79 -7.19
CA LEU A 166 -21.20 -3.63 -6.15
C LEU A 166 -22.70 -3.36 -6.08
N ASP A 167 -23.48 -4.43 -6.19
CA ASP A 167 -24.90 -4.42 -5.88
C ASP A 167 -25.06 -4.45 -4.35
N ARG A 168 -25.43 -3.29 -3.79
CA ARG A 168 -25.52 -3.08 -2.34
C ARG A 168 -26.55 -3.99 -1.69
N GLU A 169 -27.74 -4.11 -2.28
CA GLU A 169 -28.84 -4.90 -1.73
C GLU A 169 -28.49 -6.38 -1.73
N LYS A 170 -27.89 -6.86 -2.83
CA LYS A 170 -27.42 -8.22 -2.94
C LYS A 170 -26.31 -8.55 -1.92
N PHE A 171 -25.41 -7.60 -1.66
CA PHE A 171 -24.39 -7.77 -0.62
C PHE A 171 -25.01 -7.91 0.77
N ILE A 172 -25.91 -7.00 1.14
CA ILE A 172 -26.59 -7.02 2.45
C ILE A 172 -27.34 -8.34 2.65
N TYR A 173 -28.07 -8.80 1.64
CA TYR A 173 -28.79 -10.06 1.68
C TYR A 173 -27.84 -11.26 1.91
N ILE A 174 -26.77 -11.37 1.13
CA ILE A 174 -25.79 -12.45 1.28
C ILE A 174 -25.06 -12.37 2.63
N TRP A 175 -24.79 -11.16 3.13
CA TRP A 175 -24.16 -10.96 4.43
C TRP A 175 -25.03 -11.47 5.57
N ARG A 176 -26.31 -11.07 5.60
CA ARG A 176 -27.27 -11.49 6.64
C ARG A 176 -27.52 -13.00 6.62
N LEU A 177 -27.50 -13.64 5.44
CA LEU A 177 -27.55 -15.11 5.36
C LEU A 177 -26.31 -15.79 5.97
N LYS A 178 -25.12 -15.20 5.81
CA LYS A 178 -23.89 -15.75 6.37
C LYS A 178 -23.76 -15.45 7.86
N HIS A 179 -24.29 -14.30 8.29
CA HIS A 179 -24.09 -13.69 9.59
C HIS A 179 -25.44 -13.20 10.16
N PRO A 180 -26.36 -14.13 10.44
CA PRO A 180 -27.73 -13.82 10.84
C PRO A 180 -27.79 -13.00 12.15
N GLU A 181 -26.81 -13.16 13.03
CA GLU A 181 -26.66 -12.41 14.27
C GLU A 181 -26.45 -10.89 14.08
N THR A 182 -26.13 -10.46 12.86
CA THR A 182 -25.97 -9.03 12.52
C THR A 182 -27.20 -8.42 11.83
N ASP A 183 -28.28 -9.20 11.65
CA ASP A 183 -29.52 -8.72 11.05
C ASP A 183 -30.38 -8.01 12.11
N PRO A 184 -30.79 -6.74 11.90
CA PRO A 184 -31.67 -6.03 12.84
C PRO A 184 -33.05 -6.68 13.02
N ASN A 185 -33.45 -7.57 12.11
CA ASN A 185 -34.72 -8.31 12.18
C ASN A 185 -34.53 -9.77 12.61
N TYR A 186 -33.38 -10.14 13.17
CA TYR A 186 -33.14 -11.50 13.62
C TYR A 186 -33.98 -11.81 14.87
N GLU A 187 -35.12 -12.48 14.67
CA GLU A 187 -35.80 -13.18 15.75
C GLU A 187 -35.09 -14.51 15.95
N GLN A 188 -34.46 -14.66 17.11
CA GLN A 188 -33.83 -15.90 17.53
C GLN A 188 -34.96 -16.93 17.72
N GLU A 189 -35.08 -17.90 16.81
CA GLU A 189 -36.02 -19.01 16.97
C GLU A 189 -35.67 -19.76 18.28
N GLU A 190 -36.55 -19.66 19.28
CA GLU A 190 -36.52 -20.43 20.53
C GLU A 190 -36.69 -21.94 20.29
#